data_AF-A0A6A4HU29-F1
#
_entry.id   AF-A0A6A4HU29-F1
#
_cell.length_a   1.000
_cell.length_b   1.000
_cell.length_c   1.000
_cell.angle_alpha   90.00
_cell.angle_beta   90.00
_cell.angle_gamma   90.00
#
_symmetry.space_group_name_H-M   'P 1'
#
loop_
_entity.id
_entity.type
_entity.pdbx_description
1 polymer ?
#
loop_
_entity_poly.entity_id
_entity_poly.type
_entity_poly.pdbx_seq_one_letter_code
_entity_poly.pdbx_strand_id
1 'polypeptide(L)'
;MSFENSVSKLSPPVQELVSSVIKQDSSLTGKTEKDQAEVVQWIEKVGQGDVIKPDNFKDLNSILVPRTYIATNYLTAADVALYGALHPVISKLKAPEYYSHPSITRYFDHIQSSPQITGASSSFALVKFDLVNAPKIDRTAEPPKKKEKKDKVAASEPVESAAPTTATAGAAEVEEKGQKKEKKEKKEKKEKPAAEAGKDGKKEGKKAGGGGKAAPAADEGEPAPSMIDLRVGHIIDVQKHPDADGLYIEQIDIGEETGPRTVVSGLVNYIPIEQMRDKYLVAVCNLKPASMRGVKSFAMVLCATSKDGKEAGIELVQPPANSKPGDRVYFDEFENATPLPQLNPKKKIFETIQLGFTTLESREAAWVNPMTGTPHKIRTKDGVCVAPTFVGASLS
;
A
#
# COMPACT_ATOMS: atom_id res chain seq x y z
N MET A 1 9.94 25.72 3.91
CA MET A 1 10.93 26.82 3.76
C MET A 1 11.01 27.20 2.28
N SER A 2 11.69 28.28 1.91
CA SER A 2 11.88 28.59 0.47
C SER A 2 12.93 27.67 -0.15
N PHE A 3 12.87 27.52 -1.46
CA PHE A 3 13.73 26.62 -2.23
C PHE A 3 15.21 27.03 -2.18
N GLU A 4 15.47 28.33 -2.28
CA GLU A 4 16.81 28.94 -2.29
C GLU A 4 17.55 28.70 -0.97
N ASN A 5 16.81 28.76 0.15
CA ASN A 5 17.34 28.50 1.50
C ASN A 5 17.60 27.00 1.76
N SER A 6 17.14 26.12 0.89
CA SER A 6 17.49 24.69 0.92
C SER A 6 18.68 24.41 0.02
N VAL A 7 18.74 25.03 -1.17
CA VAL A 7 19.91 24.95 -2.08
C VAL A 7 21.17 25.54 -1.43
N SER A 8 21.07 26.64 -0.68
CA SER A 8 22.20 27.27 0.01
C SER A 8 22.90 26.39 1.06
N LYS A 9 22.32 25.25 1.41
CA LYS A 9 22.87 24.23 2.33
C LYS A 9 23.70 23.15 1.62
N LEU A 10 23.67 23.08 0.29
CA LEU A 10 24.46 22.14 -0.51
C LEU A 10 25.93 22.58 -0.58
N SER A 11 26.84 21.70 -1.03
CA SER A 11 28.22 22.11 -1.30
C SER A 11 28.31 23.00 -2.55
N PRO A 12 29.28 23.94 -2.65
CA PRO A 12 29.29 24.96 -3.71
C PRO A 12 29.21 24.43 -5.16
N PRO A 13 29.91 23.34 -5.56
CA PRO A 13 29.77 22.79 -6.92
C PRO A 13 28.36 22.27 -7.21
N VAL A 14 27.65 21.77 -6.19
CA VAL A 14 26.27 21.26 -6.31
C VAL A 14 25.27 22.43 -6.32
N GLN A 15 25.52 23.49 -5.55
CA GLN A 15 24.75 24.74 -5.65
C GLN A 15 24.82 25.33 -7.06
N GLU A 16 26.02 25.38 -7.65
CA GLU A 16 26.24 25.87 -9.00
C GLU A 16 25.52 25.00 -10.04
N LEU A 17 25.66 23.67 -9.97
CA LEU A 17 24.97 22.75 -10.88
C LEU A 17 23.44 22.91 -10.82
N VAL A 18 22.85 22.86 -9.62
CA VAL A 18 21.41 23.04 -9.41
C VAL A 18 20.94 24.40 -9.92
N SER A 19 21.70 25.46 -9.65
CA SER A 19 21.37 26.83 -10.12
C SER A 19 21.53 26.99 -11.64
N SER A 20 22.49 26.29 -12.26
CA SER A 20 22.71 26.29 -13.71
C SER A 20 21.54 25.61 -14.44
N VAL A 21 21.15 24.42 -13.97
CA VAL A 21 20.06 23.63 -14.54
C VAL A 21 18.71 24.35 -14.40
N ILE A 22 18.41 24.97 -13.24
CA ILE A 22 17.14 25.68 -13.01
C ILE A 22 17.03 27.00 -13.81
N LYS A 23 18.16 27.63 -14.16
CA LYS A 23 18.18 28.77 -15.10
C LYS A 23 17.82 28.37 -16.53
N GLN A 24 17.99 27.09 -16.89
CA GLN A 24 17.58 26.54 -18.19
C GLN A 24 16.12 26.05 -18.15
N ASP A 25 15.71 25.39 -17.07
CA ASP A 25 14.35 24.87 -16.88
C ASP A 25 13.89 25.05 -15.43
N SER A 26 13.03 26.06 -15.20
CA SER A 26 12.48 26.36 -13.88
C SER A 26 11.43 25.35 -13.41
N SER A 27 10.86 24.53 -14.30
CA SER A 27 9.83 23.54 -13.95
C SER A 27 10.36 22.38 -13.09
N LEU A 28 11.68 22.20 -13.08
CA LEU A 28 12.43 21.24 -12.26
C LEU A 28 12.35 21.55 -10.75
N THR A 29 11.87 22.72 -10.36
CA THR A 29 11.54 23.05 -8.95
C THR A 29 10.30 22.29 -8.45
N GLY A 30 9.43 21.82 -9.36
CA GLY A 30 8.21 21.05 -9.07
C GLY A 30 6.96 21.66 -9.71
N LYS A 31 6.17 20.83 -10.39
CA LYS A 31 4.98 21.23 -11.16
C LYS A 31 3.73 21.45 -10.30
N THR A 32 3.74 20.93 -9.06
CA THR A 32 2.68 21.12 -8.06
C THR A 32 3.28 21.53 -6.72
N GLU A 33 2.49 22.15 -5.84
CA GLU A 33 2.92 22.51 -4.48
C GLU A 33 3.44 21.29 -3.69
N LYS A 34 2.85 20.10 -3.92
CA LYS A 34 3.30 18.83 -3.34
C LYS A 34 4.68 18.45 -3.86
N ASP A 35 4.89 18.51 -5.18
CA ASP A 35 6.18 18.20 -5.79
C ASP A 35 7.27 19.15 -5.27
N GLN A 36 6.97 20.45 -5.20
CA GLN A 36 7.88 21.47 -4.67
C GLN A 36 8.24 21.17 -3.20
N ALA A 37 7.29 20.72 -2.38
CA ALA A 37 7.54 20.32 -1.00
C ALA A 37 8.44 19.07 -0.88
N GLU A 38 8.23 18.03 -1.70
CA GLU A 38 9.07 16.82 -1.69
C GLU A 38 10.48 17.10 -2.27
N VAL A 39 10.59 17.96 -3.30
CA VAL A 39 11.87 18.45 -3.85
C VAL A 39 12.66 19.23 -2.79
N VAL A 40 12.04 20.18 -2.10
CA VAL A 40 12.67 20.93 -1.00
C VAL A 40 13.12 19.98 0.11
N GLN A 41 12.28 19.03 0.54
CA GLN A 41 12.63 18.07 1.58
C GLN A 41 13.84 17.21 1.19
N TRP A 42 13.96 16.80 -0.07
CA TRP A 42 15.11 16.02 -0.54
C TRP A 42 16.39 16.85 -0.65
N ILE A 43 16.31 18.10 -1.10
CA ILE A 43 17.47 19.02 -1.11
C ILE A 43 18.00 19.25 0.31
N GLU A 44 17.14 19.39 1.32
CA GLU A 44 17.59 19.51 2.72
C GLU A 44 18.27 18.24 3.24
N LYS A 45 17.77 17.04 2.91
CA LYS A 45 18.43 15.75 3.24
C LYS A 45 19.80 15.60 2.59
N VAL A 46 19.96 16.10 1.35
CA VAL A 46 21.26 16.12 0.66
C VAL A 46 22.21 17.11 1.32
N GLY A 47 21.73 18.30 1.70
CA GLY A 47 22.53 19.31 2.44
C GLY A 47 22.96 18.87 3.84
N GLN A 48 22.20 17.98 4.49
CA GLN A 48 22.60 17.32 5.74
C GLN A 48 23.76 16.32 5.57
N GLY A 49 23.99 15.83 4.34
CA GLY A 49 25.12 14.96 4.01
C GLY A 49 25.03 13.51 4.52
N ASP A 50 24.00 13.13 5.28
CA ASP A 50 23.83 11.73 5.73
C ASP A 50 23.50 10.78 4.59
N VAL A 51 22.62 11.18 3.66
CA VAL A 51 22.15 10.31 2.57
C VAL A 51 23.23 9.92 1.55
N ILE A 52 24.38 10.62 1.54
CA ILE A 52 25.49 10.40 0.59
C ILE A 52 26.68 9.65 1.21
N LYS A 53 26.59 9.23 2.47
CA LYS A 53 27.65 8.43 3.14
C LYS A 53 27.60 6.98 2.65
N PRO A 54 28.75 6.33 2.40
CA PRO A 54 28.80 4.90 2.06
C PRO A 54 28.05 4.00 3.06
N ASP A 55 28.12 4.32 4.36
CA ASP A 55 27.42 3.59 5.42
C ASP A 55 25.89 3.57 5.22
N ASN A 56 25.34 4.62 4.62
CA ASN A 56 23.92 4.80 4.31
C ASN A 56 23.53 4.37 2.88
N PHE A 57 24.48 3.90 2.05
CA PHE A 57 24.18 3.44 0.69
C PHE A 57 23.20 2.26 0.66
N LYS A 58 23.15 1.43 1.72
CA LYS A 58 22.12 0.37 1.83
C LYS A 58 20.71 0.95 1.88
N ASP A 59 20.50 2.01 2.64
CA ASP A 59 19.20 2.66 2.81
C ASP A 59 18.84 3.45 1.54
N LEU A 60 19.78 4.23 1.00
CA LEU A 60 19.57 4.98 -0.24
C LEU A 60 19.29 4.04 -1.42
N ASN A 61 20.02 2.92 -1.55
CA ASN A 61 19.74 1.91 -2.57
C ASN A 61 18.32 1.36 -2.43
N SER A 62 17.88 1.08 -1.20
CA SER A 62 16.52 0.58 -0.93
C SER A 62 15.44 1.60 -1.31
N ILE A 63 15.67 2.89 -1.03
CA ILE A 63 14.78 3.99 -1.45
C ILE A 63 14.72 4.14 -2.98
N LEU A 64 15.83 3.85 -3.68
CA LEU A 64 15.97 3.92 -5.14
C LEU A 64 15.56 2.64 -5.89
N VAL A 65 15.13 1.58 -5.19
CA VAL A 65 14.54 0.37 -5.83
C VAL A 65 13.24 0.73 -6.59
N PRO A 66 12.22 1.36 -5.97
CA PRO A 66 10.97 1.70 -6.66
C PRO A 66 10.98 3.09 -7.33
N ARG A 67 12.05 3.89 -7.23
CA ARG A 67 12.07 5.30 -7.63
C ARG A 67 12.99 5.56 -8.82
N THR A 68 12.43 5.93 -9.99
CA THR A 68 13.22 6.40 -11.14
C THR A 68 13.94 7.72 -10.82
N TYR A 69 13.23 8.65 -10.18
CA TYR A 69 13.70 9.95 -9.70
C TYR A 69 13.48 10.04 -8.19
N ILE A 70 14.31 10.80 -7.46
CA ILE A 70 14.33 10.77 -6.00
C ILE A 70 13.08 11.40 -5.37
N ALA A 71 12.50 12.43 -5.99
CA ALA A 71 11.38 13.21 -5.43
C ALA A 71 10.03 13.02 -6.14
N THR A 72 9.99 12.75 -7.44
CA THR A 72 8.74 12.65 -8.22
C THR A 72 8.81 11.55 -9.29
N ASN A 73 7.88 11.56 -10.26
CA ASN A 73 7.93 10.69 -11.45
C ASN A 73 8.63 11.35 -12.66
N TYR A 74 9.23 12.52 -12.50
CA TYR A 74 10.01 13.24 -13.51
C TYR A 74 11.27 13.85 -12.87
N LEU A 75 12.22 14.30 -13.70
CA LEU A 75 13.48 14.91 -13.25
C LEU A 75 13.21 16.22 -12.49
N THR A 76 13.89 16.42 -11.36
CA THR A 76 13.77 17.62 -10.53
C THR A 76 15.12 18.12 -10.02
N ALA A 77 15.13 19.32 -9.43
CA ALA A 77 16.29 19.89 -8.76
C ALA A 77 16.82 19.02 -7.60
N ALA A 78 15.96 18.21 -6.96
CA ALA A 78 16.39 17.25 -5.94
C ALA A 78 17.24 16.13 -6.52
N ASP A 79 16.95 15.69 -7.75
CA ASP A 79 17.75 14.69 -8.44
C ASP A 79 19.14 15.21 -8.79
N VAL A 80 19.18 16.43 -9.33
CA VAL A 80 20.41 17.17 -9.67
C VAL A 80 21.29 17.36 -8.42
N ALA A 81 20.67 17.74 -7.30
CA ALA A 81 21.36 17.89 -6.02
C ALA A 81 21.94 16.57 -5.51
N LEU A 82 21.14 15.49 -5.50
CA LEU A 82 21.60 14.18 -5.05
C LEU A 82 22.70 13.61 -5.96
N TYR A 83 22.58 13.76 -7.28
CA TYR A 83 23.62 13.37 -8.25
C TYR A 83 24.95 14.08 -7.96
N GLY A 84 24.93 15.42 -7.91
CA GLY A 84 26.13 16.21 -7.65
C GLY A 84 26.77 15.92 -6.29
N ALA A 85 25.97 15.60 -5.27
CA ALA A 85 26.45 15.27 -3.95
C ALA A 85 27.00 13.83 -3.82
N LEU A 86 26.46 12.87 -4.59
CA LEU A 86 26.99 11.49 -4.68
C LEU A 86 28.25 11.39 -5.54
N HIS A 87 28.40 12.25 -6.55
CA HIS A 87 29.47 12.16 -7.56
C HIS A 87 30.90 12.04 -6.96
N PRO A 88 31.31 12.81 -5.94
CA PRO A 88 32.65 12.70 -5.34
C PRO A 88 32.93 11.36 -4.63
N VAL A 89 31.91 10.54 -4.40
CA VAL A 89 32.01 9.18 -3.85
C VAL A 89 31.89 8.16 -4.99
N ILE A 90 30.84 8.24 -5.80
CA ILE A 90 30.54 7.26 -6.85
C ILE A 90 31.61 7.22 -7.94
N SER A 91 32.22 8.36 -8.28
CA SER A 91 33.34 8.45 -9.24
C SER A 91 34.62 7.70 -8.82
N LYS A 92 34.68 7.22 -7.55
CA LYS A 92 35.83 6.48 -6.99
C LYS A 92 35.55 5.00 -6.75
N LEU A 93 34.30 4.56 -6.89
CA LEU A 93 33.90 3.16 -6.67
C LEU A 93 34.43 2.25 -7.78
N LYS A 94 34.93 1.08 -7.39
CA LYS A 94 35.30 0.00 -8.30
C LYS A 94 34.10 -0.90 -8.55
N ALA A 95 34.20 -1.75 -9.58
CA ALA A 95 33.11 -2.61 -10.03
C ALA A 95 32.40 -3.39 -8.90
N PRO A 96 33.10 -4.10 -7.97
CA PRO A 96 32.43 -4.80 -6.88
C PRO A 96 31.59 -3.90 -5.95
N GLU A 97 32.00 -2.64 -5.77
CA GLU A 97 31.40 -1.68 -4.84
C GLU A 97 30.16 -1.01 -5.45
N TYR A 98 30.13 -0.77 -6.77
CA TYR A 98 28.91 -0.32 -7.44
C TYR A 98 27.97 -1.47 -7.81
N TYR A 99 28.46 -2.72 -7.94
CA TYR A 99 27.60 -3.90 -8.06
C TYR A 99 26.79 -4.20 -6.79
N SER A 100 27.28 -3.86 -5.58
CA SER A 100 26.52 -4.03 -4.34
C SER A 100 25.38 -2.99 -4.15
N HIS A 101 25.31 -1.96 -5.00
CA HIS A 101 24.31 -0.90 -4.92
C HIS A 101 23.64 -0.62 -6.30
N PRO A 102 23.03 -1.65 -6.93
CA PRO A 102 22.56 -1.57 -8.32
C PRO A 102 21.50 -0.48 -8.55
N SER A 103 20.70 -0.14 -7.53
CA SER A 103 19.69 0.92 -7.62
C SER A 103 20.31 2.32 -7.55
N ILE A 104 21.38 2.50 -6.77
CA ILE A 104 22.18 3.74 -6.78
C ILE A 104 22.87 3.88 -8.14
N THR A 105 23.50 2.82 -8.64
CA THR A 105 24.23 2.84 -9.92
C THR A 105 23.30 3.13 -11.10
N ARG A 106 22.15 2.44 -11.19
CA ARG A 106 21.09 2.73 -12.18
C ARG A 106 20.64 4.18 -12.10
N TYR A 107 20.34 4.68 -10.89
CA TYR A 107 19.87 6.04 -10.69
C TYR A 107 20.93 7.06 -11.14
N PHE A 108 22.17 6.91 -10.68
CA PHE A 108 23.25 7.83 -11.01
C PHE A 108 23.53 7.87 -12.52
N ASP A 109 23.53 6.72 -13.20
CA ASP A 109 23.74 6.62 -14.64
C ASP A 109 22.59 7.25 -15.45
N HIS A 110 21.34 7.03 -15.01
CA HIS A 110 20.15 7.69 -15.56
C HIS A 110 20.17 9.21 -15.41
N ILE A 111 20.65 9.73 -14.27
CA ILE A 111 20.72 11.18 -14.05
C ILE A 111 21.89 11.82 -14.82
N GLN A 112 23.09 11.24 -14.83
CA GLN A 112 24.24 11.83 -15.55
C GLN A 112 24.04 11.88 -17.08
N SER A 113 23.24 10.96 -17.63
CA SER A 113 22.91 10.89 -19.06
C SER A 113 21.80 11.88 -19.48
N SER A 114 21.18 12.60 -18.55
CA SER A 114 20.21 13.65 -18.86
C SER A 114 20.89 14.84 -19.58
N PRO A 115 20.42 15.25 -20.78
CA PRO A 115 21.02 16.35 -21.53
C PRO A 115 21.12 17.69 -20.77
N GLN A 116 20.16 17.94 -19.87
CA GLN A 116 20.16 19.12 -18.99
C GLN A 116 21.36 19.13 -18.03
N ILE A 117 21.92 17.96 -17.68
CA ILE A 117 23.02 17.81 -16.73
C ILE A 117 24.35 17.69 -17.46
N THR A 118 24.42 16.94 -18.57
CA THR A 118 25.65 16.77 -19.35
C THR A 118 26.17 18.09 -19.95
N GLY A 119 25.30 19.07 -20.17
CA GLY A 119 25.68 20.42 -20.64
C GLY A 119 25.88 21.48 -19.55
N ALA A 120 25.61 21.20 -18.27
CA ALA A 120 25.44 22.25 -17.25
C ALA A 120 26.67 22.54 -16.36
N SER A 121 27.67 21.66 -16.30
CA SER A 121 28.90 21.89 -15.51
C SER A 121 30.06 20.99 -15.94
N SER A 122 31.26 21.57 -16.02
CA SER A 122 32.52 20.84 -16.23
C SER A 122 33.06 20.15 -14.97
N SER A 123 32.53 20.47 -13.79
CA SER A 123 32.99 19.95 -12.49
C SER A 123 32.63 18.47 -12.25
N PHE A 124 31.72 17.91 -13.05
CA PHE A 124 31.15 16.56 -12.85
C PHE A 124 31.42 15.68 -14.07
N ALA A 125 32.64 15.14 -14.17
CA ALA A 125 33.03 14.25 -15.26
C ALA A 125 32.19 12.97 -15.32
N LEU A 126 31.80 12.51 -16.52
CA LEU A 126 30.99 11.32 -16.72
C LEU A 126 31.65 10.06 -16.12
N VAL A 127 30.95 9.37 -15.22
CA VAL A 127 31.40 8.12 -14.60
C VAL A 127 30.95 6.95 -15.48
N LYS A 128 31.84 5.99 -15.78
CA LYS A 128 31.48 4.80 -16.57
C LYS A 128 31.40 3.56 -15.69
N PHE A 129 30.29 2.85 -15.77
CA PHE A 129 30.07 1.57 -15.10
C PHE A 129 30.21 0.42 -16.09
N ASP A 130 30.89 -0.65 -15.69
CA ASP A 130 30.91 -1.92 -16.42
C ASP A 130 29.62 -2.69 -16.11
N LEU A 131 28.55 -2.43 -16.87
CA LEU A 131 27.29 -3.14 -16.71
C LEU A 131 27.28 -4.51 -17.42
N VAL A 132 28.33 -4.84 -18.18
CA VAL A 132 28.43 -6.07 -18.99
C VAL A 132 28.95 -7.24 -18.15
N ASN A 133 29.95 -7.00 -17.30
CA ASN A 133 30.52 -8.00 -16.40
C ASN A 133 29.86 -7.99 -15.01
N ALA A 134 28.68 -7.39 -14.87
CA ALA A 134 27.92 -7.37 -13.63
C ALA A 134 27.50 -8.80 -13.22
N PRO A 135 27.78 -9.24 -11.96
CA PRO A 135 27.38 -10.55 -11.48
C PRO A 135 25.86 -10.76 -11.60
N LYS A 136 25.46 -11.95 -12.06
CA LYS A 136 24.04 -12.35 -12.06
C LYS A 136 23.55 -12.42 -10.62
N ILE A 137 22.68 -11.47 -10.24
CA ILE A 137 22.03 -11.45 -8.92
C ILE A 137 21.01 -12.58 -8.91
N ASP A 138 21.43 -13.74 -8.40
CA ASP A 138 20.55 -14.88 -8.19
C ASP A 138 19.54 -14.56 -7.07
N ARG A 139 18.25 -14.52 -7.42
CA ARG A 139 17.16 -14.11 -6.52
C ARG A 139 16.71 -15.28 -5.64
N THR A 140 17.65 -15.81 -4.87
CA THR A 140 17.33 -16.70 -3.75
C THR A 140 16.49 -15.93 -2.74
N ALA A 141 15.22 -16.33 -2.59
CA ALA A 141 14.32 -15.70 -1.63
C ALA A 141 14.88 -15.85 -0.21
N GLU A 142 15.06 -14.74 0.52
CA GLU A 142 15.51 -14.81 1.91
C GLU A 142 14.53 -15.69 2.71
N PRO A 143 15.02 -16.72 3.45
CA PRO A 143 14.14 -17.53 4.28
C PRO A 143 13.46 -16.64 5.33
N PRO A 144 12.16 -16.83 5.61
CA PRO A 144 11.36 -15.89 6.37
C PRO A 144 11.92 -15.70 7.78
N LYS A 145 12.59 -14.55 8.00
CA LYS A 145 13.21 -14.16 9.27
C LYS A 145 12.17 -14.25 10.39
N LYS A 146 12.34 -15.25 11.27
CA LYS A 146 11.46 -15.47 12.43
C LYS A 146 11.43 -14.20 13.26
N LYS A 147 10.25 -13.59 13.40
CA LYS A 147 10.07 -12.43 14.27
C LYS A 147 10.19 -12.85 15.72
N GLU A 148 11.36 -12.64 16.30
CA GLU A 148 11.49 -12.53 17.75
C GLU A 148 10.57 -11.42 18.25
N LYS A 149 9.93 -11.64 19.40
CA LYS A 149 9.03 -10.66 19.99
C LYS A 149 9.86 -9.53 20.60
N LYS A 150 9.83 -8.33 20.01
CA LYS A 150 10.06 -7.12 20.78
C LYS A 150 8.80 -6.82 21.59
N ASP A 151 8.94 -6.83 22.91
CA ASP A 151 7.88 -6.42 23.82
C ASP A 151 7.58 -4.92 23.71
N LYS A 152 6.39 -4.53 24.20
CA LYS A 152 5.97 -3.13 24.22
C LYS A 152 6.79 -2.33 25.23
N VAL A 153 7.35 -1.22 24.78
CA VAL A 153 7.66 -0.07 25.64
C VAL A 153 6.69 1.05 25.27
N ALA A 154 6.17 1.76 26.28
CA ALA A 154 5.23 2.88 26.09
C ALA A 154 5.97 4.16 25.68
N ALA A 155 5.24 5.11 25.10
CA ALA A 155 5.78 6.42 24.73
C ALA A 155 5.67 7.43 25.90
N SER A 156 6.76 8.09 26.23
CA SER A 156 6.79 9.32 27.04
C SER A 156 8.10 10.09 26.77
N GLU A 157 7.96 11.28 26.17
CA GLU A 157 8.97 12.35 26.04
C GLU A 157 8.91 13.30 27.26
N PRO A 158 9.80 14.32 27.43
CA PRO A 158 11.10 14.62 26.76
C PRO A 158 12.24 15.04 27.76
N VAL A 159 13.39 15.49 27.23
CA VAL A 159 14.53 16.22 27.89
C VAL A 159 15.28 15.40 28.99
N GLU A 160 16.60 15.47 29.24
CA GLU A 160 17.61 16.54 29.04
C GLU A 160 19.06 16.00 28.92
N SER A 161 20.00 16.91 28.59
CA SER A 161 21.47 16.83 28.54
C SER A 161 22.21 15.75 29.37
N ALA A 162 23.16 15.04 28.73
CA ALA A 162 24.60 15.05 29.09
C ALA A 162 25.44 14.04 28.26
N ALA A 163 26.75 14.28 28.18
CA ALA A 163 27.77 13.38 27.62
C ALA A 163 29.09 13.59 28.40
N PRO A 164 30.18 12.83 28.18
CA PRO A 164 30.34 11.41 27.80
C PRO A 164 31.21 10.63 28.84
N THR A 165 31.48 9.31 28.67
CA THR A 165 32.84 8.71 28.89
C THR A 165 33.00 7.22 28.54
N THR A 166 34.10 6.90 27.84
CA THR A 166 35.01 5.72 27.88
C THR A 166 34.60 4.30 28.37
N ALA A 167 34.65 3.35 27.43
CA ALA A 167 35.63 2.22 27.35
C ALA A 167 35.43 0.84 28.04
N THR A 168 36.06 -0.17 27.36
CA THR A 168 36.60 -1.47 27.83
C THR A 168 35.70 -2.66 28.26
N ALA A 169 35.56 -3.60 27.31
CA ALA A 169 36.08 -5.00 27.33
C ALA A 169 35.66 -6.05 28.40
N GLY A 170 35.55 -7.31 27.93
CA GLY A 170 35.31 -8.55 28.72
C GLY A 170 33.84 -9.02 28.63
N ALA A 171 33.41 -10.24 28.23
CA ALA A 171 33.96 -11.58 27.95
C ALA A 171 33.49 -12.65 28.96
N ALA A 172 33.01 -13.80 28.45
CA ALA A 172 32.53 -15.00 29.18
C ALA A 172 31.29 -14.80 30.10
N GLU A 173 30.51 -15.82 30.49
CA GLU A 173 29.95 -17.01 29.81
C GLU A 173 28.90 -17.66 30.77
N VAL A 174 28.33 -18.81 30.40
CA VAL A 174 27.58 -19.77 31.26
C VAL A 174 26.09 -19.47 31.60
N GLU A 175 25.38 -20.60 31.67
CA GLU A 175 23.99 -20.93 32.03
C GLU A 175 23.60 -20.50 33.49
N GLU A 176 22.38 -20.64 34.05
CA GLU A 176 21.46 -21.79 33.94
C GLU A 176 19.96 -21.50 34.25
N LYS A 177 19.18 -22.57 34.40
CA LYS A 177 17.70 -22.64 34.37
C LYS A 177 17.01 -22.09 35.63
N GLY A 178 15.75 -21.65 35.50
CA GLY A 178 14.89 -21.37 36.66
C GLY A 178 13.39 -21.30 36.34
N GLN A 179 12.61 -22.34 36.67
CA GLN A 179 11.14 -22.36 36.54
C GLN A 179 10.43 -21.75 37.75
N LYS A 180 9.29 -21.05 37.57
CA LYS A 180 8.08 -21.30 38.39
C LYS A 180 6.76 -20.70 37.89
N LYS A 181 5.76 -21.59 37.84
CA LYS A 181 4.32 -21.47 38.14
C LYS A 181 3.59 -20.12 37.98
N GLU A 182 2.58 -20.20 37.11
CA GLU A 182 1.18 -19.82 37.35
C GLU A 182 0.81 -19.10 38.67
N LYS A 183 0.01 -18.03 38.55
CA LYS A 183 -1.21 -17.90 39.38
C LYS A 183 -2.38 -17.40 38.53
N LYS A 184 -3.55 -17.99 38.79
CA LYS A 184 -4.83 -17.78 38.10
C LYS A 184 -5.82 -17.20 39.09
N GLU A 185 -6.45 -16.08 38.77
CA GLU A 185 -7.64 -15.61 39.51
C GLU A 185 -8.60 -14.81 38.62
N LYS A 186 -9.87 -14.78 39.04
CA LYS A 186 -11.06 -14.51 38.21
C LYS A 186 -12.00 -13.60 38.98
N LYS A 187 -12.69 -12.65 38.34
CA LYS A 187 -13.86 -12.01 38.95
C LYS A 187 -14.92 -11.58 37.93
N GLU A 188 -16.14 -12.06 38.15
CA GLU A 188 -17.37 -11.70 37.44
C GLU A 188 -17.90 -10.33 37.91
N LYS A 189 -18.43 -9.49 37.00
CA LYS A 189 -19.84 -9.40 36.51
C LYS A 189 -20.83 -8.93 37.58
N LYS A 190 -21.59 -7.87 37.28
CA LYS A 190 -22.87 -7.49 37.93
C LYS A 190 -23.75 -6.76 36.90
N GLU A 191 -25.07 -6.84 37.01
CA GLU A 191 -26.05 -6.42 35.98
C GLU A 191 -27.25 -5.65 36.54
N LYS A 192 -27.77 -4.69 35.72
CA LYS A 192 -29.18 -4.21 35.59
C LYS A 192 -29.92 -3.69 36.87
N PRO A 193 -31.18 -3.17 36.77
CA PRO A 193 -32.06 -2.83 35.63
C PRO A 193 -32.13 -1.28 35.37
N ALA A 194 -32.80 -0.63 34.39
CA ALA A 194 -34.11 -0.73 33.70
C ALA A 194 -35.34 -0.45 34.63
N ALA A 195 -36.37 0.35 34.32
CA ALA A 195 -36.73 1.29 33.21
C ALA A 195 -37.70 2.39 33.82
N GLU A 196 -38.51 3.28 33.21
CA GLU A 196 -38.95 3.77 31.86
C GLU A 196 -39.76 5.12 32.11
N ALA A 197 -40.57 5.82 31.29
CA ALA A 197 -41.05 5.84 29.88
C ALA A 197 -41.70 7.24 29.54
N GLY A 198 -41.76 7.64 28.25
CA GLY A 198 -42.69 8.65 27.67
C GLY A 198 -42.43 10.17 27.90
N LYS A 199 -43.02 11.13 27.15
CA LYS A 199 -43.69 11.11 25.82
C LYS A 199 -43.85 12.55 25.24
N ASP A 200 -43.78 12.71 23.91
CA ASP A 200 -44.23 13.84 23.05
C ASP A 200 -43.69 15.29 23.24
N GLY A 201 -43.46 16.00 22.11
CA GLY A 201 -43.20 17.45 22.08
C GLY A 201 -42.48 17.98 20.82
N LYS A 202 -43.18 18.71 19.93
CA LYS A 202 -42.65 19.24 18.64
C LYS A 202 -42.40 20.75 18.67
N LYS A 203 -41.18 21.22 18.30
CA LYS A 203 -40.98 22.52 17.60
C LYS A 203 -39.59 22.66 16.97
N GLU A 204 -39.49 23.55 15.98
CA GLU A 204 -38.27 23.84 15.20
C GLU A 204 -37.35 24.87 15.88
N GLY A 205 -36.04 24.79 15.63
CA GLY A 205 -35.04 25.77 16.09
C GLY A 205 -33.72 25.64 15.32
N LYS A 206 -33.25 26.73 14.71
CA LYS A 206 -32.22 26.73 13.67
C LYS A 206 -30.90 27.39 14.11
N LYS A 207 -29.82 26.62 14.35
CA LYS A 207 -28.44 27.00 13.94
C LYS A 207 -27.34 25.95 14.25
N ALA A 208 -26.47 25.78 13.25
CA ALA A 208 -25.00 25.66 13.29
C ALA A 208 -24.26 24.69 14.26
N GLY A 209 -23.35 23.90 13.67
CA GLY A 209 -22.07 23.54 14.28
C GLY A 209 -21.89 22.06 14.65
N GLY A 210 -20.75 21.47 14.22
CA GLY A 210 -20.28 20.16 14.68
C GLY A 210 -20.34 19.06 13.63
N GLY A 211 -19.17 18.63 13.15
CA GLY A 211 -19.02 17.42 12.33
C GLY A 211 -19.21 16.16 13.17
N GLY A 212 -20.47 15.79 13.41
CA GLY A 212 -20.84 14.59 14.17
C GLY A 212 -20.43 13.31 13.43
N LYS A 213 -19.27 12.76 13.80
CA LYS A 213 -18.78 11.46 13.30
C LYS A 213 -19.79 10.38 13.65
N ALA A 214 -20.56 9.93 12.65
CA ALA A 214 -21.63 8.95 12.85
C ALA A 214 -21.10 7.69 13.55
N ALA A 215 -21.79 7.28 14.61
CA ALA A 215 -21.56 5.97 15.21
C ALA A 215 -21.95 4.88 14.19
N PRO A 216 -21.21 3.77 14.08
CA PRO A 216 -21.63 2.66 13.23
C PRO A 216 -22.99 2.14 13.71
N ALA A 217 -23.94 1.99 12.79
CA ALA A 217 -25.27 1.48 13.08
C ALA A 217 -25.19 0.09 13.73
N ALA A 218 -26.13 -0.21 14.62
CA ALA A 218 -26.09 -1.41 15.43
C ALA A 218 -26.24 -2.69 14.58
N ASP A 219 -25.17 -3.48 14.56
CA ASP A 219 -25.05 -4.76 13.87
C ASP A 219 -25.74 -5.85 14.73
N GLU A 220 -27.07 -5.96 14.62
CA GLU A 220 -27.91 -6.82 15.49
C GLU A 220 -28.73 -7.89 14.74
N GLY A 221 -28.62 -7.98 13.41
CA GLY A 221 -29.25 -9.06 12.62
C GLY A 221 -28.45 -10.37 12.57
N GLU A 222 -29.11 -11.43 12.09
CA GLU A 222 -28.44 -12.65 11.60
C GLU A 222 -27.64 -12.34 10.32
N PRO A 223 -26.53 -13.05 10.03
CA PRO A 223 -25.74 -12.81 8.81
C PRO A 223 -26.58 -12.97 7.54
N ALA A 224 -26.77 -11.87 6.80
CA ALA A 224 -27.49 -11.84 5.53
C ALA A 224 -26.57 -11.34 4.39
N PRO A 225 -26.72 -11.83 3.15
CA PRO A 225 -25.83 -11.46 2.05
C PRO A 225 -25.93 -9.97 1.69
N SER A 226 -27.11 -9.37 1.87
CA SER A 226 -27.37 -7.93 1.74
C SER A 226 -26.50 -7.04 2.62
N MET A 227 -25.97 -7.54 3.75
CA MET A 227 -25.08 -6.78 4.63
C MET A 227 -23.75 -6.44 3.96
N ILE A 228 -23.36 -7.15 2.89
CA ILE A 228 -22.11 -6.97 2.18
C ILE A 228 -22.26 -5.83 1.15
N ASP A 229 -21.30 -4.90 1.16
CA ASP A 229 -21.23 -3.85 0.15
C ASP A 229 -20.44 -4.38 -1.06
N LEU A 230 -21.13 -4.90 -2.06
CA LEU A 230 -20.56 -5.25 -3.35
C LEU A 230 -20.77 -4.10 -4.35
N ARG A 231 -19.71 -3.74 -5.09
CA ARG A 231 -19.78 -2.75 -6.18
C ARG A 231 -18.98 -3.20 -7.38
N VAL A 232 -19.30 -2.62 -8.53
CA VAL A 232 -18.45 -2.68 -9.72
C VAL A 232 -17.20 -1.83 -9.47
N GLY A 233 -16.03 -2.41 -9.71
CA GLY A 233 -14.74 -1.71 -9.66
C GLY A 233 -14.03 -1.74 -11.00
N HIS A 234 -13.27 -0.69 -11.32
CA HIS A 234 -12.43 -0.57 -12.50
C HIS A 234 -10.96 -0.39 -12.11
N ILE A 235 -10.07 -1.28 -12.57
CA ILE A 235 -8.61 -1.19 -12.31
C ILE A 235 -8.01 -0.12 -13.24
N ILE A 236 -7.67 1.04 -12.66
CA ILE A 236 -7.00 2.16 -13.35
C ILE A 236 -5.48 1.93 -13.42
N ASP A 237 -4.89 1.39 -12.36
CA ASP A 237 -3.49 1.00 -12.32
C ASP A 237 -3.31 -0.30 -11.52
N VAL A 238 -2.30 -1.07 -11.89
CA VAL A 238 -1.88 -2.28 -11.18
C VAL A 238 -0.38 -2.46 -11.33
N GLN A 239 0.28 -2.69 -10.20
CA GLN A 239 1.72 -2.86 -10.04
C GLN A 239 1.99 -4.08 -9.15
N LYS A 240 3.16 -4.73 -9.28
CA LYS A 240 3.56 -5.78 -8.32
C LYS A 240 3.95 -5.15 -6.99
N HIS A 241 3.57 -5.77 -5.87
CA HIS A 241 3.89 -5.28 -4.54
C HIS A 241 5.41 -5.35 -4.31
N PRO A 242 6.11 -4.26 -3.93
CA PRO A 242 7.57 -4.23 -3.86
C PRO A 242 8.14 -5.27 -2.88
N ASP A 243 7.50 -5.44 -1.71
CA ASP A 243 7.93 -6.39 -0.68
C ASP A 243 7.23 -7.77 -0.72
N ALA A 244 6.57 -8.14 -1.83
CA ALA A 244 5.84 -9.42 -1.94
C ALA A 244 5.55 -9.88 -3.37
N ASP A 245 6.31 -10.84 -3.89
CA ASP A 245 6.23 -11.34 -5.27
C ASP A 245 4.85 -11.88 -5.67
N GLY A 246 4.10 -12.44 -4.71
CA GLY A 246 2.76 -13.00 -4.93
C GLY A 246 1.60 -12.00 -4.82
N LEU A 247 1.86 -10.72 -4.54
CA LEU A 247 0.83 -9.69 -4.38
C LEU A 247 0.91 -8.61 -5.48
N TYR A 248 -0.25 -8.19 -5.97
CA TYR A 248 -0.40 -6.93 -6.71
C TYR A 248 -0.81 -5.80 -5.75
N ILE A 249 -0.63 -4.56 -6.18
CA ILE A 249 -1.26 -3.37 -5.64
C ILE A 249 -2.07 -2.76 -6.77
N GLU A 250 -3.38 -2.67 -6.62
CA GLU A 250 -4.29 -2.05 -7.58
C GLU A 250 -4.73 -0.65 -7.11
N GLN A 251 -5.03 0.22 -8.06
CA GLN A 251 -5.86 1.41 -7.86
C GLN A 251 -7.21 1.17 -8.53
N ILE A 252 -8.23 0.86 -7.73
CA ILE A 252 -9.56 0.47 -8.21
C ILE A 252 -10.54 1.62 -7.98
N ASP A 253 -11.04 2.20 -9.07
CA ASP A 253 -12.17 3.12 -8.99
C ASP A 253 -13.46 2.33 -8.70
N ILE A 254 -14.19 2.75 -7.68
CA ILE A 254 -15.49 2.20 -7.27
C ILE A 254 -16.56 3.29 -7.12
N GLY A 255 -16.44 4.37 -7.92
CA GLY A 255 -17.41 5.47 -7.98
C GLY A 255 -17.45 6.34 -6.73
N GLU A 256 -16.33 6.51 -6.02
CA GLU A 256 -16.24 7.34 -4.82
C GLU A 256 -15.56 8.69 -5.10
N GLU A 257 -16.15 9.79 -4.62
CA GLU A 257 -15.63 11.16 -4.80
C GLU A 257 -14.20 11.36 -4.24
N THR A 258 -13.79 10.50 -3.31
CA THR A 258 -12.42 10.45 -2.78
C THR A 258 -11.38 9.89 -3.75
N GLY A 259 -11.80 9.40 -4.92
CA GLY A 259 -10.96 8.76 -5.92
C GLY A 259 -10.77 7.25 -5.68
N PRO A 260 -9.89 6.61 -6.47
CA PRO A 260 -9.68 5.16 -6.43
C PRO A 260 -9.20 4.65 -5.08
N ARG A 261 -9.61 3.43 -4.74
CA ARG A 261 -9.11 2.73 -3.55
C ARG A 261 -7.85 1.94 -3.88
N THR A 262 -6.84 2.06 -3.03
CA THR A 262 -5.74 1.09 -2.98
C THR A 262 -6.29 -0.27 -2.55
N VAL A 263 -6.08 -1.26 -3.40
CA VAL A 263 -6.35 -2.67 -3.13
C VAL A 263 -5.02 -3.45 -3.21
N VAL A 264 -4.98 -4.61 -2.55
CA VAL A 264 -3.83 -5.52 -2.60
C VAL A 264 -4.37 -6.93 -2.80
N SER A 265 -4.26 -7.48 -4.01
CA SER A 265 -4.72 -8.84 -4.33
C SER A 265 -3.57 -9.87 -4.35
N GLY A 266 -3.91 -11.14 -4.14
CA GLY A 266 -2.98 -12.27 -4.21
C GLY A 266 -2.86 -12.92 -5.59
N LEU A 267 -3.04 -12.15 -6.67
CA LEU A 267 -3.33 -12.70 -8.00
C LEU A 267 -2.10 -12.91 -8.92
N VAL A 268 -0.89 -12.52 -8.51
CA VAL A 268 0.31 -12.50 -9.39
C VAL A 268 0.65 -13.86 -10.00
N ASN A 269 0.37 -14.96 -9.30
CA ASN A 269 0.66 -16.31 -9.75
C ASN A 269 -0.44 -16.91 -10.64
N TYR A 270 -1.58 -16.23 -10.80
CA TYR A 270 -2.78 -16.77 -11.44
C TYR A 270 -3.27 -15.91 -12.62
N ILE A 271 -3.18 -14.57 -12.50
CA ILE A 271 -3.61 -13.62 -13.53
C ILE A 271 -2.43 -12.70 -13.89
N PRO A 272 -1.99 -12.68 -15.17
CA PRO A 272 -0.90 -11.81 -15.59
C PRO A 272 -1.34 -10.34 -15.60
N ILE A 273 -0.39 -9.42 -15.44
CA ILE A 273 -0.67 -8.00 -15.16
C ILE A 273 -1.37 -7.29 -16.34
N GLU A 274 -1.12 -7.77 -17.56
CA GLU A 274 -1.77 -7.38 -18.81
C GLU A 274 -3.25 -7.77 -18.87
N GLN A 275 -3.65 -8.79 -18.11
CA GLN A 275 -5.05 -9.20 -17.95
C GLN A 275 -5.73 -8.54 -16.74
N MET A 276 -4.98 -7.82 -15.89
CA MET A 276 -5.51 -7.05 -14.76
C MET A 276 -5.81 -5.58 -15.11
N ARG A 277 -5.05 -4.97 -16.03
CA ARG A 277 -5.26 -3.56 -16.47
C ARG A 277 -6.59 -3.37 -17.19
N ASP A 278 -7.19 -2.20 -16.97
CA ASP A 278 -8.43 -1.73 -17.59
C ASP A 278 -9.59 -2.75 -17.47
N LYS A 279 -9.60 -3.53 -16.38
CA LYS A 279 -10.65 -4.52 -16.09
C LYS A 279 -11.71 -3.99 -15.17
N TYR A 280 -12.94 -4.36 -15.52
CA TYR A 280 -14.12 -4.27 -14.67
C TYR A 280 -14.29 -5.58 -13.90
N LEU A 281 -14.56 -5.46 -12.60
CA LEU A 281 -14.65 -6.57 -11.65
C LEU A 281 -15.67 -6.28 -10.55
N VAL A 282 -16.02 -7.30 -9.75
CA VAL A 282 -16.79 -7.12 -8.50
C VAL A 282 -15.83 -6.94 -7.32
N ALA A 283 -16.05 -5.90 -6.51
CA ALA A 283 -15.25 -5.60 -5.32
C ALA A 283 -16.10 -5.58 -4.04
N VAL A 284 -15.52 -6.02 -2.92
CA VAL A 284 -16.11 -5.98 -1.57
C VAL A 284 -15.62 -4.73 -0.84
N CYS A 285 -16.53 -3.79 -0.58
CA CYS A 285 -16.20 -2.40 -0.22
C CYS A 285 -16.39 -2.05 1.27
N ASN A 286 -17.07 -2.88 2.07
CA ASN A 286 -17.32 -2.62 3.50
C ASN A 286 -16.56 -3.54 4.47
N LEU A 287 -15.60 -4.33 3.99
CA LEU A 287 -14.67 -5.04 4.87
C LEU A 287 -13.82 -4.06 5.69
N LYS A 288 -13.29 -4.53 6.83
CA LYS A 288 -12.33 -3.74 7.61
C LYS A 288 -10.99 -3.66 6.84
N PRO A 289 -10.48 -2.46 6.51
CA PRO A 289 -9.22 -2.32 5.76
C PRO A 289 -8.05 -3.06 6.41
N ALA A 290 -7.35 -3.87 5.62
CA ALA A 290 -6.32 -4.80 6.08
C ALA A 290 -4.93 -4.35 5.61
N SER A 291 -3.93 -4.44 6.50
CA SER A 291 -2.53 -4.16 6.15
C SER A 291 -1.83 -5.43 5.68
N MET A 292 -1.52 -5.50 4.39
CA MET A 292 -0.77 -6.58 3.76
C MET A 292 0.62 -6.05 3.39
N ARG A 293 1.65 -6.64 4.00
CA ARG A 293 3.08 -6.37 3.72
C ARG A 293 3.55 -4.91 3.83
N GLY A 294 2.73 -4.04 4.43
CA GLY A 294 3.02 -2.62 4.66
C GLY A 294 1.97 -1.72 4.03
N VAL A 295 1.46 -2.12 2.86
CA VAL A 295 0.36 -1.46 2.16
C VAL A 295 -0.97 -1.80 2.82
N LYS A 296 -1.94 -0.88 2.75
CA LYS A 296 -3.27 -1.04 3.32
C LYS A 296 -4.30 -1.19 2.20
N SER A 297 -4.94 -2.35 2.12
CA SER A 297 -6.05 -2.59 1.20
C SER A 297 -7.35 -2.05 1.78
N PHE A 298 -8.11 -1.32 0.97
CA PHE A 298 -9.40 -0.70 1.35
C PHE A 298 -10.62 -1.38 0.69
N ALA A 299 -10.40 -2.42 -0.12
CA ALA A 299 -11.43 -3.32 -0.62
C ALA A 299 -10.84 -4.74 -0.79
N MET A 300 -11.61 -5.64 -1.38
CA MET A 300 -11.16 -6.97 -1.81
C MET A 300 -11.76 -7.27 -3.19
N VAL A 301 -10.97 -7.80 -4.12
CA VAL A 301 -11.45 -8.23 -5.44
C VAL A 301 -12.10 -9.62 -5.32
N LEU A 302 -13.35 -9.76 -5.75
CA LEU A 302 -14.05 -11.04 -5.74
C LEU A 302 -13.61 -11.89 -6.94
N CYS A 303 -13.01 -13.05 -6.67
CA CYS A 303 -12.46 -13.95 -7.67
C CYS A 303 -13.15 -15.32 -7.63
N ALA A 304 -13.32 -15.96 -8.79
CA ALA A 304 -13.73 -17.35 -8.89
C ALA A 304 -12.48 -18.25 -8.85
N THR A 305 -12.35 -19.07 -7.81
CA THR A 305 -11.33 -20.13 -7.71
C THR A 305 -11.91 -21.43 -8.23
N SER A 306 -11.20 -22.12 -9.13
CA SER A 306 -11.65 -23.42 -9.66
C SER A 306 -11.98 -24.43 -8.56
N LYS A 307 -13.02 -25.25 -8.79
CA LYS A 307 -13.44 -26.34 -7.90
C LYS A 307 -12.31 -27.35 -7.62
N ASP A 308 -11.39 -27.49 -8.58
CA ASP A 308 -10.25 -28.41 -8.53
C ASP A 308 -9.03 -27.78 -7.81
N GLY A 309 -9.19 -26.57 -7.26
CA GLY A 309 -8.20 -25.86 -6.44
C GLY A 309 -7.52 -24.69 -7.17
N LYS A 310 -6.73 -23.92 -6.42
CA LYS A 310 -6.04 -22.71 -6.94
C LYS A 310 -5.03 -23.00 -8.04
N GLU A 311 -4.40 -24.17 -8.01
CA GLU A 311 -3.47 -24.63 -9.05
C GLU A 311 -4.19 -24.89 -10.40
N ALA A 312 -5.51 -25.12 -10.39
CA ALA A 312 -6.35 -25.21 -11.59
C ALA A 312 -6.84 -23.82 -12.07
N GLY A 313 -6.47 -22.74 -11.37
CA GLY A 313 -6.66 -21.35 -11.79
C GLY A 313 -7.61 -20.53 -10.92
N ILE A 314 -7.52 -19.21 -11.10
CA ILE A 314 -8.36 -18.18 -10.48
C ILE A 314 -8.74 -17.15 -11.55
N GLU A 315 -10.01 -16.79 -11.66
CA GLU A 315 -10.55 -15.80 -12.59
C GLU A 315 -11.18 -14.61 -11.84
N LEU A 316 -11.19 -13.41 -12.43
CA LEU A 316 -11.97 -12.27 -11.92
C LEU A 316 -13.47 -12.52 -12.14
N VAL A 317 -14.31 -12.21 -11.15
CA VAL A 317 -15.77 -12.14 -11.37
C VAL A 317 -16.08 -10.85 -12.15
N GLN A 318 -16.54 -11.02 -13.39
CA GLN A 318 -16.81 -9.93 -14.32
C GLN A 318 -18.26 -9.44 -14.17
N PRO A 319 -18.50 -8.13 -14.07
CA PRO A 319 -19.85 -7.56 -14.11
C PRO A 319 -20.39 -7.48 -15.56
N PRO A 320 -21.68 -7.20 -15.75
CA PRO A 320 -22.27 -7.02 -17.07
C PRO A 320 -21.55 -5.99 -17.95
N ALA A 321 -21.55 -6.22 -19.26
CA ALA A 321 -21.10 -5.22 -20.22
C ALA A 321 -21.88 -3.89 -20.03
N ASN A 322 -21.17 -2.76 -20.14
CA ASN A 322 -21.64 -1.38 -19.89
C ASN A 322 -21.83 -0.98 -18.40
N SER A 323 -21.53 -1.87 -17.43
CA SER A 323 -21.47 -1.51 -16.01
C SER A 323 -20.43 -0.40 -15.74
N LYS A 324 -20.69 0.50 -14.79
CA LYS A 324 -19.82 1.65 -14.48
C LYS A 324 -19.14 1.51 -13.11
N PRO A 325 -18.01 2.20 -12.86
CA PRO A 325 -17.39 2.20 -11.54
C PRO A 325 -18.38 2.66 -10.46
N GLY A 326 -18.50 1.89 -9.39
CA GLY A 326 -19.44 2.15 -8.29
C GLY A 326 -20.87 1.66 -8.50
N ASP A 327 -21.22 1.08 -9.66
CA ASP A 327 -22.55 0.48 -9.83
C ASP A 327 -22.83 -0.58 -8.76
N ARG A 328 -24.04 -0.56 -8.21
CA ARG A 328 -24.43 -1.44 -7.12
C ARG A 328 -24.49 -2.88 -7.60
N VAL A 329 -23.69 -3.75 -6.96
CA VAL A 329 -23.81 -5.19 -7.09
C VAL A 329 -24.63 -5.72 -5.91
N TYR A 330 -25.56 -6.61 -6.19
CA TYR A 330 -26.49 -7.18 -5.21
C TYR A 330 -26.80 -8.64 -5.56
N PHE A 331 -27.53 -9.31 -4.66
CA PHE A 331 -28.02 -10.67 -4.84
C PHE A 331 -29.50 -10.60 -5.25
N ASP A 332 -29.99 -11.52 -6.10
CA ASP A 332 -31.43 -11.63 -6.39
C ASP A 332 -32.26 -11.62 -5.10
N GLU A 333 -33.41 -10.94 -5.13
CA GLU A 333 -34.30 -10.65 -3.98
C GLU A 333 -33.77 -9.62 -2.95
N PHE A 334 -32.47 -9.27 -2.99
CA PHE A 334 -31.84 -8.33 -2.04
C PHE A 334 -31.54 -6.93 -2.63
N GLU A 335 -32.07 -6.59 -3.80
CA GLU A 335 -31.80 -5.32 -4.53
C GLU A 335 -32.02 -4.06 -3.68
N ASN A 336 -33.14 -4.01 -2.95
CA ASN A 336 -33.55 -2.84 -2.14
C ASN A 336 -32.89 -2.79 -0.75
N ALA A 337 -31.93 -3.67 -0.44
CA ALA A 337 -31.34 -3.79 0.88
C ALA A 337 -30.02 -3.01 1.02
N THR A 338 -29.99 -2.06 1.97
CA THR A 338 -28.81 -1.26 2.28
C THR A 338 -27.74 -2.09 3.00
N PRO A 339 -26.48 -2.12 2.53
CA PRO A 339 -25.40 -2.83 3.21
C PRO A 339 -24.94 -2.13 4.49
N LEU A 340 -24.24 -2.86 5.35
CA LEU A 340 -23.66 -2.26 6.56
C LEU A 340 -22.50 -1.30 6.19
N PRO A 341 -22.34 -0.13 6.85
CA PRO A 341 -21.24 0.80 6.54
C PRO A 341 -19.84 0.20 6.74
N GLN A 342 -19.69 -0.75 7.66
CA GLN A 342 -18.49 -1.57 7.82
C GLN A 342 -18.84 -2.89 8.52
N LEU A 343 -18.39 -4.03 7.97
CA LEU A 343 -18.55 -5.34 8.58
C LEU A 343 -17.65 -5.50 9.82
N ASN A 344 -18.18 -6.12 10.87
CA ASN A 344 -17.47 -6.39 12.12
C ASN A 344 -16.74 -7.76 12.06
N PRO A 345 -15.39 -7.81 12.04
CA PRO A 345 -14.66 -9.08 11.93
C PRO A 345 -14.88 -10.06 13.09
N LYS A 346 -15.42 -9.60 14.23
CA LYS A 346 -15.77 -10.50 15.35
C LYS A 346 -17.02 -11.34 15.08
N LYS A 347 -17.91 -10.89 14.18
CA LYS A 347 -19.18 -11.55 13.82
C LYS A 347 -19.06 -12.50 12.63
N LYS A 348 -17.94 -12.47 11.88
CA LYS A 348 -17.67 -13.33 10.73
C LYS A 348 -18.76 -13.34 9.65
N ILE A 349 -19.44 -12.20 9.43
CA ILE A 349 -20.58 -12.10 8.51
C ILE A 349 -20.18 -12.50 7.09
N PHE A 350 -19.07 -11.95 6.59
CA PHE A 350 -18.57 -12.28 5.26
C PHE A 350 -18.23 -13.77 5.16
N GLU A 351 -17.46 -14.31 6.11
CA GLU A 351 -17.02 -15.71 6.10
C GLU A 351 -18.18 -16.70 6.26
N THR A 352 -19.31 -16.28 6.85
CA THR A 352 -20.53 -17.11 6.98
C THR A 352 -21.30 -17.14 5.66
N ILE A 353 -21.45 -15.98 5.01
CA ILE A 353 -22.12 -15.86 3.71
C ILE A 353 -21.28 -16.48 2.58
N GLN A 354 -19.95 -16.32 2.62
CA GLN A 354 -19.02 -16.83 1.61
C GLN A 354 -19.12 -18.35 1.40
N LEU A 355 -19.53 -19.12 2.41
CA LEU A 355 -19.77 -20.56 2.27
C LEU A 355 -20.80 -20.92 1.19
N GLY A 356 -21.69 -19.99 0.84
CA GLY A 356 -22.64 -20.13 -0.27
C GLY A 356 -22.17 -19.55 -1.60
N PHE A 357 -21.04 -18.84 -1.67
CA PHE A 357 -20.58 -18.18 -2.89
C PHE A 357 -20.01 -19.18 -3.92
N THR A 358 -20.65 -19.25 -5.08
CA THR A 358 -20.25 -20.18 -6.15
C THR A 358 -20.54 -19.63 -7.56
N THR A 359 -20.17 -20.38 -8.60
CA THR A 359 -20.67 -20.17 -9.97
C THR A 359 -21.63 -21.28 -10.38
N LEU A 360 -22.75 -20.90 -10.99
CA LEU A 360 -23.75 -21.83 -11.52
C LEU A 360 -23.26 -22.52 -12.81
N GLU A 361 -24.01 -23.49 -13.33
CA GLU A 361 -23.72 -24.16 -14.62
C GLU A 361 -23.62 -23.19 -15.82
N SER A 362 -24.31 -22.06 -15.73
CA SER A 362 -24.23 -20.93 -16.66
C SER A 362 -22.94 -20.10 -16.58
N ARG A 363 -22.09 -20.36 -15.58
CA ARG A 363 -20.98 -19.51 -15.06
C ARG A 363 -21.42 -18.22 -14.37
N GLU A 364 -22.72 -18.02 -14.15
CA GLU A 364 -23.23 -16.89 -13.36
C GLU A 364 -22.74 -17.00 -11.91
N ALA A 365 -22.18 -15.91 -11.38
CA ALA A 365 -21.78 -15.82 -9.99
C ALA A 365 -23.04 -15.75 -9.11
N ALA A 366 -23.07 -16.50 -8.00
CA ALA A 366 -24.25 -16.62 -7.15
C ALA A 366 -23.88 -16.84 -5.67
N TRP A 367 -24.85 -16.57 -4.79
CA TRP A 367 -24.88 -17.09 -3.43
C TRP A 367 -26.00 -18.13 -3.33
N VAL A 368 -25.64 -19.39 -3.09
CA VAL A 368 -26.57 -20.44 -2.72
C VAL A 368 -26.75 -20.39 -1.21
N ASN A 369 -27.97 -20.12 -0.74
CA ASN A 369 -28.30 -20.05 0.68
C ASN A 369 -28.04 -21.43 1.34
N PRO A 370 -27.08 -21.55 2.30
CA PRO A 370 -26.72 -22.84 2.88
C PRO A 370 -27.82 -23.52 3.69
N MET A 371 -28.89 -22.81 4.06
CA MET A 371 -30.02 -23.33 4.83
C MET A 371 -31.20 -23.79 3.96
N THR A 372 -31.40 -23.19 2.78
CA THR A 372 -32.55 -23.48 1.90
C THR A 372 -32.18 -24.11 0.57
N GLY A 373 -30.90 -24.04 0.15
CA GLY A 373 -30.45 -24.42 -1.18
C GLY A 373 -30.84 -23.44 -2.29
N THR A 374 -31.46 -22.30 -1.97
CA THR A 374 -31.91 -21.30 -2.96
C THR A 374 -30.71 -20.58 -3.60
N PRO A 375 -30.56 -20.57 -4.93
CA PRO A 375 -29.55 -19.75 -5.61
C PRO A 375 -30.04 -18.31 -5.83
N HIS A 376 -29.27 -17.33 -5.35
CA HIS A 376 -29.47 -15.91 -5.61
C HIS A 376 -28.30 -15.41 -6.47
N LYS A 377 -28.53 -14.93 -7.70
CA LYS A 377 -27.44 -14.51 -8.58
C LYS A 377 -26.86 -13.17 -8.13
N ILE A 378 -25.54 -13.03 -8.26
CA ILE A 378 -24.81 -11.79 -8.06
C ILE A 378 -24.95 -10.98 -9.35
N ARG A 379 -25.47 -9.75 -9.24
CA ARG A 379 -25.92 -8.96 -10.40
C ARG A 379 -25.85 -7.46 -10.17
N THR A 380 -25.96 -6.70 -11.26
CA THR A 380 -26.33 -5.28 -11.26
C THR A 380 -27.73 -5.13 -11.86
N LYS A 381 -28.21 -3.87 -11.93
CA LYS A 381 -29.40 -3.46 -12.69
C LYS A 381 -29.34 -3.86 -14.18
N ASP A 382 -28.12 -3.93 -14.76
CA ASP A 382 -27.89 -4.14 -16.20
C ASP A 382 -27.70 -5.62 -16.57
N GLY A 383 -27.56 -6.53 -15.59
CA GLY A 383 -27.42 -7.96 -15.83
C GLY A 383 -26.72 -8.73 -14.70
N VAL A 384 -26.41 -9.99 -14.96
CA VAL A 384 -25.72 -10.91 -14.03
C VAL A 384 -24.19 -10.81 -14.13
N CYS A 385 -23.51 -10.95 -12.99
CA CYS A 385 -22.05 -11.10 -12.94
C CYS A 385 -21.66 -12.56 -13.25
N VAL A 386 -20.52 -12.78 -13.90
CA VAL A 386 -20.10 -14.10 -14.42
C VAL A 386 -18.62 -14.38 -14.16
N ALA A 387 -18.25 -15.66 -14.09
CA ALA A 387 -16.87 -16.09 -14.32
C ALA A 387 -16.64 -16.36 -15.82
N PRO A 388 -15.45 -16.06 -16.37
CA PRO A 388 -15.12 -16.32 -17.77
C PRO A 388 -15.28 -17.80 -18.18
N THR A 389 -14.78 -18.75 -17.39
CA THR A 389 -14.84 -20.18 -17.72
C THR A 389 -15.35 -21.07 -16.59
N PHE A 390 -15.09 -20.75 -15.32
CA PHE A 390 -15.34 -21.71 -14.24
C PHE A 390 -16.81 -21.91 -13.85
N VAL A 391 -17.21 -23.18 -13.77
CA VAL A 391 -18.51 -23.69 -13.28
C VAL A 391 -18.29 -24.43 -11.95
N GLY A 392 -19.14 -24.19 -10.96
CA GLY A 392 -18.99 -24.76 -9.62
C GLY A 392 -17.77 -24.23 -8.86
N ALA A 393 -17.24 -23.07 -9.26
CA ALA A 393 -16.15 -22.40 -8.56
C ALA A 393 -16.55 -22.04 -7.12
N SER A 394 -15.58 -21.76 -6.26
CA SER A 394 -15.81 -21.01 -5.01
C SER A 394 -15.46 -19.54 -5.25
N LEU A 395 -16.23 -18.59 -4.73
CA LEU A 395 -15.85 -17.17 -4.80
C LEU A 395 -15.15 -16.71 -3.51
N SER A 396 -14.09 -15.94 -3.67
CA SER A 396 -13.25 -15.40 -2.59
C SER A 396 -12.69 -14.04 -2.94
#